data_AF-A0A3Q2EE31-F1
#
_entry.id   AF-A0A3Q2EE31-F1
#
_cell.length_a   1.000
_cell.length_b   1.000
_cell.length_c   1.000
_cell.angle_alpha   90.00
_cell.angle_beta   90.00
_cell.angle_gamma   90.00
#
_symmetry.space_group_name_H-M   'P 1'
#
loop_
_entity.id
_entity.type
_entity.pdbx_description
1 polymer ?
#
loop_
_entity_poly.entity_id
_entity_poly.type
_entity_poly.pdbx_seq_one_letter_code
_entity_poly.pdbx_strand_id
1 'polypeptide(L)' 'MSKKQIFYSDKYNDDEFEYRHVVLPKQLSKLVPSSHLMKEEEWRGLGVQQSVGWIHYMIHKPEPHILLFRRPLPKE' A
#
# COMPACT_ATOMS: atom_id res chain seq x y z
N MET A 1 -12.32 17.54 -14.00
CA MET A 1 -11.10 17.50 -13.16
C MET A 1 -11.13 16.21 -12.33
N SER A 2 -10.86 15.06 -12.93
CA SER A 2 -10.99 13.76 -12.24
C SER A 2 -9.97 13.68 -11.11
N LYS A 3 -10.48 13.48 -9.89
CA LYS A 3 -9.73 13.53 -8.65
C LYS A 3 -8.49 12.64 -8.76
N LYS A 4 -7.32 13.26 -8.57
CA LYS A 4 -6.00 12.64 -8.39
C LYS A 4 -5.94 11.87 -7.06
N GLN A 5 -6.97 11.07 -6.76
CA GLN A 5 -7.13 10.44 -5.45
C GLN A 5 -6.54 9.04 -5.50
N ILE A 6 -5.64 8.80 -4.56
CA ILE A 6 -5.21 7.46 -4.18
C ILE A 6 -6.45 6.71 -3.67
N PHE A 7 -6.70 5.52 -4.20
CA PHE A 7 -7.80 4.67 -3.77
C PHE A 7 -7.30 3.68 -2.71
N TYR A 8 -8.12 3.44 -1.70
CA TYR A 8 -7.85 2.52 -0.60
C TYR A 8 -8.94 1.46 -0.61
N SER A 9 -8.56 0.18 -0.68
CA SER A 9 -9.53 -0.91 -0.60
C SER A 9 -10.17 -1.01 0.77
N ASP A 10 -11.26 -1.76 0.86
CA ASP A 10 -11.72 -2.30 2.13
C ASP A 10 -10.63 -3.18 2.76
N LYS A 11 -10.68 -3.28 4.09
CA LYS A 11 -9.78 -4.14 4.86
C LYS A 11 -10.30 -5.57 4.83
N TYR A 12 -9.39 -6.53 4.77
CA TYR A 12 -9.69 -7.96 4.87
C TYR A 12 -8.62 -8.61 5.73
N ASN A 13 -8.96 -9.69 6.44
CA ASN A 13 -8.08 -10.28 7.44
C ASN A 13 -7.96 -11.79 7.22
N ASP A 14 -6.81 -12.35 7.62
CA ASP A 14 -6.68 -13.76 7.99
C ASP A 14 -6.54 -13.87 9.52
N ASP A 15 -6.05 -15.00 10.02
CA ASP A 15 -5.89 -15.26 11.45
C ASP A 15 -4.73 -14.45 12.09
N GLU A 16 -3.80 -13.91 11.30
CA GLU A 16 -2.56 -13.27 11.80
C GLU A 16 -2.45 -11.78 11.43
N PHE A 17 -3.04 -11.36 10.30
CA PHE A 17 -2.86 -10.04 9.70
C PHE A 17 -4.16 -9.43 9.18
N GLU A 18 -4.23 -8.11 9.27
CA GLU A 18 -5.14 -7.24 8.52
C GLU A 18 -4.44 -6.76 7.24
N TYR A 19 -5.14 -6.80 6.11
CA TYR A 19 -4.65 -6.48 4.78
C TYR A 19 -5.47 -5.36 4.14
N ARG A 20 -4.82 -4.66 3.21
CA ARG A 20 -5.43 -3.67 2.31
C ARG A 20 -4.52 -3.49 1.10
N HIS A 21 -5.12 -3.19 -0.05
CA HIS A 21 -4.37 -2.68 -1.19
C HIS A 21 -4.69 -1.20 -1.44
N VAL A 22 -3.69 -0.48 -1.94
CA VAL A 22 -3.79 0.93 -2.28
C VAL A 22 -3.47 1.08 -3.76
N VAL A 23 -4.35 1.75 -4.49
CA VAL A 23 -4.19 1.98 -5.92
C VAL A 23 -3.76 3.43 -6.15
N LEU A 24 -2.54 3.58 -6.67
CA LEU A 24 -1.96 4.87 -7.01
C LEU A 24 -2.47 5.36 -8.37
N PRO A 25 -2.62 6.68 -8.56
CA PRO A 25 -2.73 7.26 -9.88
C PRO A 25 -1.57 6.84 -10.79
N LYS A 26 -1.84 6.60 -12.08
CA LYS A 26 -0.84 6.19 -13.08
C LYS A 26 0.41 7.09 -13.17
N GLN A 27 0.32 8.34 -12.72
CA GLN A 27 1.46 9.26 -12.69
C GLN A 27 2.45 8.92 -11.56
N LEU A 28 1.94 8.45 -10.42
CA LEU A 28 2.76 8.09 -9.25
C LEU A 28 3.32 6.66 -9.34
N SER A 29 2.69 5.78 -10.12
CA SER A 29 3.16 4.39 -10.27
C SER A 29 4.58 4.28 -10.83
N LYS A 30 5.06 5.29 -11.55
CA LYS A 30 6.44 5.36 -12.07
C LYS A 30 7.49 5.59 -10.98
N LEU A 31 7.07 6.07 -9.81
CA LEU A 31 7.92 6.33 -8.65
C LEU A 31 8.00 5.11 -7.72
N VAL A 32 7.20 4.07 -7.97
CA VAL A 32 7.21 2.85 -7.16
C VAL A 32 8.45 2.03 -7.50
N PRO A 33 9.31 1.71 -6.52
CA PRO A 33 10.50 0.91 -6.78
C PRO A 33 10.13 -0.54 -7.13
N SER A 34 10.79 -1.09 -8.14
CA SER A 34 10.65 -2.50 -8.53
C SER A 34 11.69 -3.42 -7.86
N SER A 35 12.72 -2.84 -7.24
CA SER A 35 13.87 -3.55 -6.68
C SER A 35 13.69 -3.98 -5.22
N HIS A 36 12.82 -3.30 -4.47
CA HIS A 36 12.65 -3.54 -3.03
C HIS A 36 11.26 -3.10 -2.54
N LEU A 37 10.87 -3.61 -1.37
CA LEU A 37 9.66 -3.20 -0.68
C LEU A 37 9.88 -1.85 0.01
N MET A 38 8.99 -0.89 -0.25
CA MET A 38 9.00 0.44 0.38
C MET A 38 8.85 0.39 1.92
N LYS A 39 9.69 1.15 2.61
CA LYS A 39 9.55 1.50 4.02
C LYS A 39 8.41 2.51 4.24
N GLU A 40 8.03 2.71 5.50
CA GLU A 40 6.98 3.66 5.89
C GLU A 40 7.21 5.06 5.32
N GLU A 41 8.42 5.58 5.43
CA GLU A 41 8.77 6.91 4.92
C GLU A 41 8.62 7.03 3.39
N GLU A 42 8.94 5.96 2.66
CA GLU A 42 8.91 5.95 1.19
C GLU A 42 7.48 5.97 0.66
N TRP A 43 6.61 5.09 1.15
CA TRP A 43 5.21 5.09 0.70
C TRP A 43 4.44 6.30 1.21
N ARG A 44 4.77 6.85 2.39
CA ARG A 44 4.23 8.14 2.85
C ARG A 44 4.68 9.28 1.95
N GLY A 45 5.91 9.25 1.44
CA GLY A 45 6.43 10.20 0.45
C GLY A 45 5.65 10.20 -0.88
N LEU A 46 5.04 9.07 -1.26
CA LEU A 46 4.13 8.99 -2.42
C LEU A 46 2.72 9.57 -2.13
N GLY A 47 2.48 10.04 -0.91
CA GLY A 47 1.18 10.57 -0.48
C GLY A 47 0.20 9.51 0.02
N VAL A 48 0.64 8.25 0.20
CA VAL A 48 -0.19 7.23 0.82
C VAL A 48 -0.33 7.53 2.32
N GLN A 49 -1.57 7.59 2.80
CA GLN A 49 -1.90 7.92 4.18
C GLN A 49 -2.61 6.74 4.83
N GLN A 50 -1.97 6.15 5.84
CA GLN A 50 -2.53 5.05 6.65
C GLN A 50 -2.17 5.27 8.11
N SER A 51 -2.90 4.58 9.00
CA SER A 51 -2.55 4.49 10.43
C SER A 51 -1.17 3.85 10.63
N VAL A 52 -0.65 3.86 11.85
CA VAL A 52 0.64 3.21 12.16
C VAL A 52 0.56 1.68 12.00
N GLY A 53 1.69 1.07 11.62
CA GLY A 53 1.90 -0.38 11.61
C GLY A 53 1.65 -1.09 10.29
N TRP A 54 1.28 -0.36 9.22
CA TRP A 54 1.13 -0.95 7.89
C TRP A 54 2.47 -1.19 7.21
N ILE A 55 2.65 -2.41 6.70
CA ILE A 55 3.89 -2.89 6.08
C ILE A 55 3.60 -3.22 4.62
N HIS A 56 4.35 -2.62 3.70
CA HIS A 56 4.33 -3.01 2.29
C HIS A 56 5.02 -4.36 2.15
N TYR A 57 4.27 -5.43 1.88
CA TYR A 57 4.77 -6.81 2.06
C TYR A 57 5.03 -7.55 0.75
N MET A 58 4.50 -7.07 -0.38
CA MET A 58 4.65 -7.72 -1.67
C MET A 58 4.59 -6.71 -2.82
N ILE A 59 5.44 -6.91 -3.84
CA ILE A 59 5.40 -6.16 -5.10
C ILE A 59 4.60 -6.95 -6.13
N HIS A 60 3.50 -6.38 -6.60
CA HIS A 60 2.74 -6.95 -7.71
C HIS A 60 3.27 -6.42 -9.05
N LYS A 61 4.23 -7.13 -9.67
CA LYS A 61 4.94 -6.69 -10.89
C LYS A 61 4.03 -6.36 -12.08
N PRO A 62 2.95 -7.11 -12.38
CA PRO A 62 2.05 -6.78 -13.50
C PRO A 62 1.31 -5.45 -13.32
N GLU A 63 1.01 -5.06 -12.08
CA GLU A 63 0.26 -3.84 -11.74
C GLU A 63 1.02 -3.01 -10.68
N PRO A 64 2.12 -2.32 -11.07
CA PRO A 64 3.00 -1.60 -10.13
C PRO A 64 2.33 -0.40 -9.44
N HIS A 65 1.14 -0.03 -9.90
CA HIS A 65 0.31 1.00 -9.30
C HIS A 65 -0.51 0.49 -8.10
N ILE A 66 -0.51 -0.82 -7.85
CA ILE A 66 -1.17 -1.46 -6.70
C ILE A 66 -0.10 -1.76 -5.64
N LEU A 67 -0.24 -1.12 -4.48
CA LEU A 67 0.60 -1.36 -3.31
C LEU A 67 -0.12 -2.29 -2.35
N LEU A 68 0.54 -3.37 -1.93
CA LEU A 68 -0.03 -4.39 -1.05
C LEU A 68 0.49 -4.21 0.37
N PHE A 69 -0.43 -3.94 1.32
CA PHE A 69 -0.10 -3.70 2.71
C PHE A 69 -0.70 -4.78 3.62
N ARG A 70 0.03 -5.08 4.70
CA ARG A 70 -0.46 -5.88 5.83
C ARG A 70 -0.07 -5.25 7.17
N ARG A 71 -0.80 -5.55 8.22
CA ARG A 71 -0.50 -5.15 9.60
C ARG A 71 -0.86 -6.31 10.54
N PRO A 72 -0.02 -6.68 11.53
CA PRO A 72 -0.37 -7.72 12.49
C PRO A 72 -1.67 -7.39 13.23
N LEU A 73 -2.52 -8.39 13.45
CA LEU A 73 -3.67 -8.24 14.33
C LEU A 73 -3.21 -8.08 15.79
N PRO A 74 -3.97 -7.36 16.64
CA PRO A 74 -3.73 -7.35 18.06
C PRO A 74 -3.75 -8.79 18.58
N LYS A 75 -2.72 -9.19 19.34
CA LYS A 75 -2.79 -10.43 20.10
C LYS A 75 -3.74 -10.16 21.28
N GLU A 76 -4.77 -10.99 21.41
CA GLU A 76 -5.60 -11.05 22.63
C GLU A 76 -4.75 -11.40 23.86
#